data_AF-A0A1F3UXC0-F1
#
_entry.id   AF-A0A1F3UXC0-F1
#
_cell.length_a   1.000
_cell.length_b   1.000
_cell.length_c   1.000
_cell.angle_alpha   90.00
_cell.angle_beta   90.00
_cell.angle_gamma   90.00
#
_symmetry.space_group_name_H-M   'P 1'
#
loop_
_entity.id
_entity.type
_entity.pdbx_description
1 polymer ?
#
loop_
_entity_poly.entity_id
_entity_poly.type
_entity_poly.pdbx_seq_one_letter_code
_entity_poly.pdbx_strand_id
1 'polypeptide(L)'
;MLSACKEDKVDDPVEPVQPLLRITVQPTYGSETLYLDSTYITPEGYEVQFTELRFYMGEPANNGISFMDAALFDYRERGNLLAEVVGKHEDFPALQGFLGIASSSNHADPAAFPNASMLNIANANDMHWGWSNGYIFMKVEAKVDTIQDGIPLFDHNVVFHIGGDENLKSLNFPNVTWSDLGGVHAFALRLDMLNFLGNGSTSIDLKTEFTSHSAPGQEALSDKVISNFTASLSPL
;
A
#
# COMPACT_ATOMS: atom_id res chain seq x y z
N MET A 1 50.12 21.98 -49.50
CA MET A 1 49.68 21.22 -48.31
C MET A 1 49.34 22.22 -47.23
N LEU A 2 48.08 22.31 -46.83
CA LEU A 2 47.66 23.00 -45.60
C LEU A 2 46.66 22.08 -44.91
N SER A 3 47.00 21.74 -43.68
CA SER A 3 46.40 20.70 -42.84
C SER A 3 45.01 21.12 -42.37
N ALA A 4 44.16 20.12 -42.16
CA ALA A 4 42.81 20.25 -41.64
C ALA A 4 42.79 20.66 -40.16
N CYS A 5 41.76 21.40 -39.74
CA CYS A 5 41.23 21.37 -38.38
C CYS A 5 39.83 20.76 -38.47
N LYS A 6 39.63 19.60 -37.84
CA LYS A 6 38.29 19.10 -37.52
C LYS A 6 37.81 19.89 -36.31
N GLU A 7 36.61 20.45 -36.38
CA GLU A 7 35.93 20.98 -35.20
C GLU A 7 35.66 19.82 -34.22
N ASP A 8 36.18 19.97 -33.01
CA ASP A 8 35.82 19.09 -31.89
C ASP A 8 34.35 19.31 -31.56
N LYS A 9 33.57 18.22 -31.54
CA LYS A 9 32.21 18.24 -31.05
C LYS A 9 32.26 18.52 -29.55
N VAL A 10 31.67 19.63 -29.14
CA VAL A 10 31.38 19.89 -27.73
C VAL A 10 30.27 18.91 -27.35
N ASP A 11 30.59 17.90 -26.56
CA ASP A 11 29.59 17.03 -25.95
C ASP A 11 28.73 17.88 -25.01
N ASP A 12 27.41 17.86 -25.21
CA ASP A 12 26.46 18.53 -24.31
C ASP A 12 26.67 18.02 -22.87
N PRO A 13 26.56 18.89 -21.85
CA PRO A 13 26.70 18.46 -20.47
C PRO A 13 25.61 17.43 -20.16
N VAL A 14 26.03 16.20 -19.85
CA VAL A 14 25.14 15.15 -19.36
C VAL A 14 24.55 15.63 -18.04
N GLU A 15 23.24 15.90 -18.02
CA GLU A 15 22.56 16.22 -16.77
C GLU A 15 22.79 15.09 -15.75
N PRO A 16 23.11 15.41 -14.49
CA PRO A 16 23.34 14.38 -13.49
C PRO A 16 22.06 13.58 -13.30
N VAL A 17 22.15 12.25 -13.48
CA VAL A 17 21.06 11.32 -13.17
C VAL A 17 20.74 11.49 -11.69
N GLN A 18 19.56 12.01 -11.38
CA GLN A 18 19.15 12.18 -9.99
C GLN A 18 18.84 10.80 -9.39
N PRO A 19 19.32 10.51 -8.17
CA PRO A 19 19.07 9.23 -7.54
C PRO A 19 17.57 9.03 -7.32
N LEU A 20 17.11 7.80 -7.52
CA LEU A 20 15.71 7.42 -7.39
C LEU A 20 15.52 6.54 -6.16
N LEU A 21 14.50 6.84 -5.37
CA LEU A 21 14.04 6.00 -4.27
C LEU A 21 12.79 5.26 -4.72
N ARG A 22 12.78 3.94 -4.49
CA ARG A 22 11.62 3.09 -4.78
C ARG A 22 11.20 2.35 -3.51
N ILE A 23 9.95 2.51 -3.12
CA ILE A 23 9.35 1.74 -2.05
C ILE A 23 8.43 0.71 -2.68
N THR A 24 8.65 -0.55 -2.32
CA THR A 24 7.83 -1.67 -2.79
C THR A 24 7.13 -2.36 -1.62
N VAL A 25 6.03 -3.02 -1.90
CA VAL A 25 5.31 -3.88 -0.97
C VAL A 25 5.15 -5.24 -1.63
N GLN A 26 5.60 -6.30 -0.96
CA GLN A 26 5.41 -7.68 -1.36
C GLN A 26 4.32 -8.31 -0.48
N PRO A 27 3.12 -8.58 -1.02
CA PRO A 27 2.14 -9.40 -0.33
C PRO A 27 2.67 -10.81 -0.11
N THR A 28 2.46 -11.35 1.09
CA THR A 28 2.79 -12.71 1.48
C THR A 28 1.63 -13.37 2.21
N TYR A 29 1.66 -14.69 2.32
CA TYR A 29 0.80 -15.46 3.21
C TYR A 29 1.69 -16.30 4.12
N GLY A 30 1.99 -15.79 5.32
CA GLY A 30 3.09 -16.28 6.14
C GLY A 30 4.44 -16.09 5.43
N SER A 31 5.16 -17.20 5.21
CA SER A 31 6.45 -17.19 4.51
C SER A 31 6.36 -17.20 2.99
N GLU A 32 5.19 -17.53 2.43
CA GLU A 32 5.02 -17.70 0.99
C GLU A 32 4.64 -16.39 0.31
N THR A 33 5.03 -16.22 -0.96
CA THR A 33 4.53 -15.09 -1.76
C THR A 33 3.02 -15.24 -1.98
N LEU A 34 2.29 -14.14 -1.78
CA LEU A 34 0.86 -14.12 -2.09
C LEU A 34 0.64 -13.67 -3.53
N TYR A 35 -0.14 -14.45 -4.26
CA TYR A 35 -0.67 -14.12 -5.57
C TYR A 35 -2.18 -13.97 -5.43
N LEU A 36 -2.74 -12.89 -6.00
CA LEU A 36 -4.19 -12.72 -6.06
C LEU A 36 -4.83 -13.93 -6.76
N ASP A 37 -6.06 -14.23 -6.37
CA ASP A 37 -6.89 -15.31 -6.92
C ASP A 37 -6.34 -16.74 -6.68
N SER A 38 -5.21 -16.87 -5.96
CA SER A 38 -4.71 -18.17 -5.46
C SER A 38 -5.37 -18.55 -4.14
N THR A 39 -5.49 -19.85 -3.90
CA THR A 39 -6.15 -20.38 -2.70
C THR A 39 -5.17 -20.48 -1.52
N TYR A 40 -5.59 -19.93 -0.39
CA TYR A 40 -4.92 -20.01 0.91
C TYR A 40 -5.88 -20.60 1.96
N ILE A 41 -5.34 -21.01 3.11
CA ILE A 41 -6.14 -21.58 4.21
C ILE A 41 -6.18 -20.60 5.38
N THR A 42 -7.36 -20.12 5.74
CA THR A 42 -7.55 -19.21 6.89
C THR A 42 -7.20 -19.91 8.22
N PRO A 43 -6.99 -19.16 9.32
CA PRO A 43 -6.78 -19.75 10.64
C PRO A 43 -7.91 -20.70 11.09
N GLU A 44 -9.14 -20.43 10.67
CA GLU A 44 -10.33 -21.26 10.91
C GLU A 44 -10.40 -22.49 10.00
N GLY A 45 -9.57 -22.53 8.95
CA GLY A 45 -9.44 -23.62 8.00
C GLY A 45 -10.25 -23.44 6.70
N TYR A 46 -10.85 -22.29 6.46
CA TYR A 46 -11.57 -22.03 5.20
C TYR A 46 -10.59 -21.84 4.05
N GLU A 47 -11.03 -22.13 2.82
CA GLU A 47 -10.27 -21.74 1.64
C GLU A 47 -10.59 -20.29 1.30
N VAL A 48 -9.57 -19.45 1.08
CA VAL A 48 -9.73 -18.03 0.74
C VAL A 48 -8.91 -17.66 -0.49
N GLN A 49 -9.50 -16.83 -1.36
CA GLN A 49 -8.84 -16.19 -2.50
C GLN A 49 -8.94 -14.67 -2.33
N PHE A 50 -7.80 -14.02 -2.08
CA PHE A 50 -7.73 -12.56 -2.07
C PHE A 50 -7.81 -12.04 -3.49
N THR A 51 -8.69 -11.07 -3.72
CA THR A 51 -9.00 -10.53 -5.06
C THR A 51 -8.54 -9.09 -5.22
N GLU A 52 -8.50 -8.30 -4.15
CA GLU A 52 -7.99 -6.93 -4.15
C GLU A 52 -7.16 -6.66 -2.90
N LEU A 53 -6.01 -5.99 -3.08
CA LEU A 53 -5.16 -5.48 -2.01
C LEU A 53 -4.68 -4.08 -2.41
N ARG A 54 -5.21 -3.06 -1.75
CA ARG A 54 -4.83 -1.65 -1.99
C ARG A 54 -4.74 -0.91 -0.67
N PHE A 55 -3.82 0.04 -0.57
CA PHE A 55 -3.81 0.97 0.56
C PHE A 55 -3.07 2.26 0.23
N TYR A 56 -3.41 3.31 0.96
CA TYR A 56 -2.65 4.56 0.97
C TYR A 56 -1.62 4.55 2.10
N MET A 57 -0.40 4.95 1.77
CA MET A 57 0.54 5.48 2.75
C MET A 57 0.50 7.01 2.68
N GLY A 58 -0.20 7.64 3.62
CA GLY A 58 -0.30 9.09 3.72
C GLY A 58 0.94 9.71 4.33
N GLU A 59 1.32 10.87 3.81
CA GLU A 59 2.46 11.68 4.24
C GLU A 59 3.73 10.87 4.56
N PRO A 60 4.24 10.01 3.64
CA PRO A 60 5.53 9.37 3.81
C PRO A 60 6.59 10.41 4.16
N ALA A 61 7.33 10.16 5.25
CA ALA A 61 8.19 11.15 5.87
C ALA A 61 9.47 10.52 6.43
N ASN A 62 10.51 11.34 6.55
CA ASN A 62 11.66 11.04 7.39
C ASN A 62 11.84 12.17 8.41
N ASN A 63 12.01 11.81 9.70
CA ASN A 63 12.15 12.76 10.80
C ASN A 63 11.08 13.87 10.81
N GLY A 64 9.83 13.51 10.49
CA GLY A 64 8.70 14.45 10.43
C GLY A 64 8.65 15.35 9.19
N ILE A 65 9.57 15.21 8.24
CA ILE A 65 9.52 15.92 6.95
C ILE A 65 8.96 14.98 5.91
N SER A 66 7.74 15.26 5.45
CA SER A 66 7.10 14.51 4.38
C SER A 66 7.68 14.86 3.01
N PHE A 67 7.81 13.85 2.15
CA PHE A 67 8.32 14.00 0.78
C PHE A 67 7.25 13.81 -0.31
N MET A 68 6.04 13.39 0.06
CA MET A 68 4.86 13.36 -0.81
C MET A 68 3.59 13.37 0.04
N ASP A 69 2.47 13.79 -0.54
CA ASP A 69 1.18 13.80 0.16
C ASP A 69 0.62 12.39 0.41
N ALA A 70 0.69 11.50 -0.58
CA ALA A 70 0.35 10.10 -0.43
C ALA A 70 1.00 9.21 -1.48
N ALA A 71 1.35 8.00 -1.07
CA ALA A 71 1.64 6.88 -1.96
C ALA A 71 0.43 5.93 -2.01
N LEU A 72 0.17 5.33 -3.17
CA LEU A 72 -0.90 4.35 -3.36
C LEU A 72 -0.30 3.02 -3.79
N PHE A 73 -0.52 1.99 -2.98
CA PHE A 73 -0.28 0.61 -3.38
C PHE A 73 -1.56 0.04 -3.98
N ASP A 74 -1.44 -0.55 -5.16
CA ASP A 74 -2.51 -1.29 -5.84
C ASP A 74 -1.88 -2.55 -6.43
N TYR A 75 -2.07 -3.70 -5.77
CA TYR A 75 -1.34 -4.91 -6.17
C TYR A 75 -1.74 -5.39 -7.57
N ARG A 76 -2.99 -5.20 -7.95
CA ARG A 76 -3.53 -5.68 -9.23
C ARG A 76 -3.06 -4.83 -10.40
N GLU A 77 -3.11 -3.51 -10.24
CA GLU A 77 -2.78 -2.57 -11.34
C GLU A 77 -1.31 -2.15 -11.37
N ARG A 78 -0.64 -2.11 -10.21
CA ARG A 78 0.72 -1.56 -10.05
C ARG A 78 1.74 -2.57 -9.56
N GLY A 79 1.33 -3.82 -9.34
CA GLY A 79 2.20 -4.85 -8.77
C GLY A 79 2.75 -4.44 -7.42
N ASN A 80 4.05 -4.64 -7.20
CA ASN A 80 4.68 -4.36 -5.91
C ASN A 80 4.98 -2.87 -5.66
N LEU A 81 4.67 -1.95 -6.57
CA LEU A 81 5.07 -0.54 -6.43
C LEU A 81 4.14 0.22 -5.47
N LEU A 82 4.69 0.76 -4.38
CA LEU A 82 4.00 1.75 -3.52
C LEU A 82 4.34 3.17 -3.95
N ALA A 83 5.64 3.49 -4.00
CA ALA A 83 6.12 4.85 -4.25
C ALA A 83 7.42 4.85 -5.07
N GLU A 84 7.59 5.87 -5.89
CA GLU A 84 8.85 6.17 -6.56
C GLU A 84 9.06 7.69 -6.58
N VAL A 85 10.19 8.16 -6.06
CA VAL A 85 10.51 9.59 -5.98
C VAL A 85 11.98 9.84 -6.22
N VAL A 86 12.28 11.02 -6.74
CA VAL A 86 13.65 11.52 -6.80
C VAL A 86 14.11 11.85 -5.38
N GLY A 87 15.24 11.28 -4.97
CA GLY A 87 15.75 11.45 -3.62
C GLY A 87 17.04 10.68 -3.37
N LYS A 88 17.76 11.09 -2.33
CA LYS A 88 18.98 10.43 -1.85
C LYS A 88 18.64 9.52 -0.69
N HIS A 89 19.09 8.26 -0.73
CA HIS A 89 18.71 7.27 0.27
C HIS A 89 19.25 7.60 1.67
N GLU A 90 20.35 8.34 1.73
CA GLU A 90 20.98 8.86 2.95
C GLU A 90 20.05 9.81 3.72
N ASP A 91 19.11 10.45 3.03
CA ASP A 91 18.13 11.34 3.63
C ASP A 91 16.96 10.56 4.26
N PHE A 92 16.91 9.22 4.13
CA PHE A 92 15.82 8.36 4.61
C PHE A 92 16.32 7.14 5.40
N PRO A 93 17.02 7.33 6.53
CA PRO A 93 17.41 6.24 7.43
C PRO A 93 16.22 5.63 8.20
N ALA A 94 15.08 6.32 8.21
CA ALA A 94 13.81 5.85 8.71
C ALA A 94 12.69 6.29 7.75
N LEU A 95 11.58 5.56 7.78
CA LEU A 95 10.39 5.89 7.03
C LEU A 95 9.18 5.90 7.97
N GLN A 96 8.50 7.03 8.02
CA GLN A 96 7.29 7.28 8.83
C GLN A 96 6.14 7.63 7.89
N GLY A 97 4.91 7.56 8.39
CA GLY A 97 3.73 8.05 7.69
C GLY A 97 2.47 7.51 8.35
N PHE A 98 1.40 7.42 7.57
CA PHE A 98 0.12 6.88 8.02
C PHE A 98 -0.36 5.77 7.08
N LEU A 99 -0.97 4.73 7.64
CA LEU A 99 -1.89 3.89 6.89
C LEU A 99 -3.21 4.66 6.79
N GLY A 100 -3.48 5.22 5.61
CA GLY A 100 -4.57 6.16 5.38
C GLY A 100 -4.13 7.59 5.17
N ILE A 101 -5.11 8.50 5.09
CA ILE A 101 -4.92 9.92 4.74
C ILE A 101 -5.27 10.79 5.94
N ALA A 102 -4.40 11.73 6.29
CA ALA A 102 -4.65 12.67 7.39
C ALA A 102 -5.93 13.48 7.14
N SER A 103 -6.71 13.74 8.20
CA SER A 103 -8.05 14.35 8.12
C SER A 103 -8.11 15.62 7.25
N SER A 104 -7.11 16.50 7.34
CA SER A 104 -7.04 17.72 6.51
C SER A 104 -7.02 17.44 5.01
N SER A 105 -6.31 16.40 4.58
CA SER A 105 -6.23 15.98 3.17
C SER A 105 -7.39 15.06 2.80
N ASN A 106 -7.90 14.28 3.77
CA ASN A 106 -8.99 13.33 3.58
C ASN A 106 -10.30 14.02 3.15
N HIS A 107 -10.53 15.24 3.65
CA HIS A 107 -11.73 16.04 3.37
C HIS A 107 -11.47 17.22 2.41
N ALA A 108 -10.27 17.29 1.82
CA ALA A 108 -9.95 18.28 0.80
C ALA A 108 -10.62 17.95 -0.55
N ASP A 109 -10.75 18.93 -1.43
CA ASP A 109 -11.27 18.70 -2.79
C ASP A 109 -10.27 17.83 -3.59
N PRO A 110 -10.63 16.58 -3.94
CA PRO A 110 -9.73 15.67 -4.66
C PRO A 110 -9.37 16.19 -6.07
N ALA A 111 -10.16 17.10 -6.65
CA ALA A 111 -9.85 17.71 -7.94
C ALA A 111 -8.81 18.85 -7.84
N ALA A 112 -8.57 19.36 -6.62
CA ALA A 112 -7.63 20.45 -6.38
C ALA A 112 -6.19 19.97 -6.11
N PHE A 113 -5.96 18.68 -5.87
CA PHE A 113 -4.61 18.13 -5.74
C PHE A 113 -3.86 18.21 -7.07
N PRO A 114 -2.52 18.35 -7.06
CA PRO A 114 -1.72 18.31 -8.28
C PRO A 114 -1.96 17.03 -9.08
N ASN A 115 -1.89 17.10 -10.42
CA ASN A 115 -2.14 15.93 -11.29
C ASN A 115 -1.19 14.73 -11.03
N ALA A 116 -0.04 14.96 -10.41
CA ALA A 116 0.90 13.89 -10.05
C ALA A 116 0.58 13.23 -8.69
N SER A 117 -0.28 13.83 -7.87
CA SER A 117 -0.65 13.33 -6.55
C SER A 117 -1.55 12.10 -6.66
N MET A 118 -1.33 11.10 -5.81
CA MET A 118 -2.22 9.93 -5.70
C MET A 118 -3.56 10.27 -5.02
N LEU A 119 -3.70 11.48 -4.47
CA LEU A 119 -4.95 12.05 -3.97
C LEU A 119 -5.72 12.80 -5.05
N ASN A 120 -5.13 13.06 -6.22
CA ASN A 120 -5.93 13.61 -7.31
C ASN A 120 -7.02 12.61 -7.73
N ILE A 121 -8.25 13.08 -7.94
CA ILE A 121 -9.39 12.23 -8.32
C ILE A 121 -9.12 11.39 -9.58
N ALA A 122 -8.29 11.86 -10.51
CA ALA A 122 -7.90 11.12 -11.70
C ALA A 122 -6.99 9.92 -11.41
N ASN A 123 -6.29 9.92 -10.27
CA ASN A 123 -5.34 8.90 -9.85
C ASN A 123 -5.86 8.00 -8.71
N ALA A 124 -6.82 8.51 -7.93
CA ALA A 124 -7.38 7.79 -6.78
C ALA A 124 -8.20 6.54 -7.16
N ASN A 125 -8.53 6.37 -8.45
CA ASN A 125 -9.34 5.26 -8.95
C ASN A 125 -10.65 5.10 -8.15
N ASP A 126 -10.89 3.92 -7.58
CA ASP A 126 -12.04 3.60 -6.73
C ASP A 126 -11.72 3.65 -5.22
N MET A 127 -10.64 4.34 -4.84
CA MET A 127 -10.17 4.51 -3.46
C MET A 127 -10.68 5.80 -2.80
N HIS A 128 -11.77 6.39 -3.32
CA HIS A 128 -12.40 7.58 -2.76
C HIS A 128 -13.93 7.46 -2.85
N TRP A 129 -14.62 7.55 -1.71
CA TRP A 129 -16.08 7.38 -1.63
C TRP A 129 -16.90 8.65 -1.88
N GLY A 130 -16.22 9.78 -2.05
CA GLY A 130 -16.84 11.10 -2.19
C GLY A 130 -16.61 11.96 -0.96
N TRP A 131 -17.03 13.22 -1.05
CA TRP A 131 -16.59 14.27 -0.12
C TRP A 131 -16.99 14.04 1.34
N SER A 132 -18.08 13.31 1.59
CA SER A 132 -18.54 13.06 2.97
C SER A 132 -17.70 12.02 3.70
N ASN A 133 -17.21 11.01 2.98
CA ASN A 133 -16.54 9.86 3.58
C ASN A 133 -15.03 9.83 3.29
N GLY A 134 -14.57 10.63 2.32
CA GLY A 134 -13.17 10.79 1.96
C GLY A 134 -12.59 9.57 1.25
N TYR A 135 -11.29 9.36 1.48
CA TYR A 135 -10.51 8.26 0.91
C TYR A 135 -10.71 6.96 1.69
N ILE A 136 -10.59 5.86 0.95
CA ILE A 136 -10.49 4.51 1.48
C ILE A 136 -9.03 4.29 1.89
N PHE A 137 -8.74 4.09 3.18
CA PHE A 137 -7.35 3.98 3.64
C PHE A 137 -6.73 2.65 3.25
N MET A 138 -7.52 1.57 3.33
CA MET A 138 -7.18 0.25 2.82
C MET A 138 -8.39 -0.43 2.19
N LYS A 139 -8.12 -1.29 1.21
CA LYS A 139 -9.09 -2.15 0.53
C LYS A 139 -8.56 -3.58 0.49
N VAL A 140 -9.35 -4.49 1.05
CA VAL A 140 -9.15 -5.94 0.98
C VAL A 140 -10.48 -6.56 0.54
N GLU A 141 -10.47 -7.23 -0.59
CA GLU A 141 -11.59 -8.07 -1.04
C GLU A 141 -11.13 -9.50 -1.20
N ALA A 142 -12.00 -10.45 -0.87
CA ALA A 142 -11.71 -11.86 -1.05
C ALA A 142 -12.98 -12.66 -1.34
N LYS A 143 -12.80 -13.89 -1.81
CA LYS A 143 -13.85 -14.90 -1.87
C LYS A 143 -13.43 -16.09 -1.00
N VAL A 144 -14.38 -16.65 -0.27
CA VAL A 144 -14.12 -17.69 0.73
C VAL A 144 -15.04 -18.88 0.47
N ASP A 145 -14.49 -20.08 0.56
CA ASP A 145 -15.26 -21.30 0.76
C ASP A 145 -15.29 -21.60 2.26
N THR A 146 -16.46 -21.39 2.86
CA THR A 146 -16.66 -21.57 4.32
C THR A 146 -17.09 -22.98 4.71
N ILE A 147 -17.18 -23.90 3.74
CA ILE A 147 -17.63 -25.29 3.91
C ILE A 147 -16.51 -26.25 3.50
N GLN A 148 -15.94 -26.96 4.47
CA GLN A 148 -14.88 -27.94 4.23
C GLN A 148 -15.45 -29.30 3.78
N ASP A 149 -16.04 -29.36 2.59
CA ASP A 149 -16.55 -30.62 2.00
C ASP A 149 -15.66 -31.16 0.85
N GLY A 150 -14.60 -30.42 0.51
CA GLY A 150 -13.66 -30.77 -0.57
C GLY A 150 -14.14 -30.36 -1.96
N ILE A 151 -15.21 -29.58 -2.08
CA ILE A 151 -15.72 -29.00 -3.34
C ILE A 151 -15.45 -27.49 -3.29
N PRO A 152 -14.45 -26.97 -4.02
CA PRO A 152 -14.11 -25.55 -3.95
C PRO A 152 -15.26 -24.67 -4.45
N LEU A 153 -15.94 -24.01 -3.52
CA LEU A 153 -17.07 -23.10 -3.77
C LEU A 153 -16.84 -21.74 -3.10
N PHE A 154 -16.19 -20.84 -3.84
CA PHE A 154 -15.89 -19.48 -3.40
C PHE A 154 -17.09 -18.53 -3.57
N ASP A 155 -18.19 -18.83 -2.88
CA ASP A 155 -19.47 -18.09 -2.96
C ASP A 155 -19.66 -17.05 -1.84
N HIS A 156 -18.79 -17.05 -0.82
CA HIS A 156 -18.81 -16.08 0.26
C HIS A 156 -17.87 -14.89 -0.04
N ASN A 157 -18.43 -13.73 -0.34
CA ASN A 157 -17.64 -12.52 -0.64
C ASN A 157 -17.29 -11.77 0.66
N VAL A 158 -16.01 -11.46 0.82
CA VAL A 158 -15.46 -10.62 1.88
C VAL A 158 -15.14 -9.25 1.30
N VAL A 159 -15.62 -8.20 1.97
CA VAL A 159 -15.46 -6.80 1.55
C VAL A 159 -15.05 -5.95 2.74
N PHE A 160 -13.78 -5.55 2.77
CA PHE A 160 -13.31 -4.50 3.68
C PHE A 160 -12.80 -3.32 2.84
N HIS A 161 -13.43 -2.17 3.01
CA HIS A 161 -12.93 -0.91 2.49
C HIS A 161 -12.98 0.05 3.65
N ILE A 162 -11.86 0.28 4.33
CA ILE A 162 -11.91 1.02 5.60
C ILE A 162 -11.15 2.32 5.42
N GLY A 163 -11.92 3.41 5.50
CA GLY A 163 -11.49 4.79 5.67
C GLY A 163 -12.13 5.36 6.95
N GLY A 164 -12.19 6.68 7.05
CA GLY A 164 -12.66 7.38 8.26
C GLY A 164 -11.50 7.77 9.17
N ASP A 165 -11.53 9.01 9.66
CA ASP A 165 -10.40 9.63 10.37
C ASP A 165 -10.01 8.87 11.66
N GLU A 166 -10.98 8.24 12.32
CA GLU A 166 -10.79 7.41 13.51
C GLU A 166 -9.97 6.14 13.23
N ASN A 167 -9.91 5.70 11.97
CA ASN A 167 -9.17 4.52 11.54
C ASN A 167 -7.75 4.86 11.06
N LEU A 168 -7.31 6.12 11.12
CA LEU A 168 -5.95 6.48 10.75
C LEU A 168 -4.94 5.81 11.70
N LYS A 169 -3.96 5.08 11.16
CA LYS A 169 -2.90 4.43 11.96
C LYS A 169 -1.52 4.96 11.56
N SER A 170 -0.66 5.19 12.54
CA SER A 170 0.74 5.58 12.28
C SER A 170 1.57 4.40 11.80
N LEU A 171 2.41 4.63 10.80
CA LEU A 171 3.45 3.71 10.34
C LEU A 171 4.82 4.26 10.72
N ASN A 172 5.68 3.39 11.25
CA ASN A 172 7.04 3.74 11.61
C ASN A 172 7.99 2.57 11.36
N PHE A 173 8.87 2.73 10.38
CA PHE A 173 9.90 1.78 10.00
C PHE A 173 11.27 2.38 10.34
N PRO A 174 11.83 2.07 11.52
CA PRO A 174 13.19 2.51 11.86
C PRO A 174 14.23 1.67 11.10
N ASN A 175 15.42 2.24 10.90
CA ASN A 175 16.58 1.54 10.31
C ASN A 175 16.32 1.01 8.89
N VAL A 176 15.71 1.84 8.04
CA VAL A 176 15.48 1.52 6.63
C VAL A 176 16.82 1.26 5.95
N THR A 177 16.94 0.08 5.33
CA THR A 177 18.12 -0.30 4.56
C THR A 177 17.74 -0.34 3.09
N TRP A 178 18.40 0.52 2.31
CA TRP A 178 18.16 0.66 0.88
C TRP A 178 19.11 -0.26 0.09
N SER A 179 18.59 -0.96 -0.91
CA SER A 179 19.37 -1.76 -1.85
C SER A 179 19.62 -0.98 -3.13
N ASP A 180 20.88 -0.83 -3.56
CA ASP A 180 21.21 -0.20 -4.84
C ASP A 180 20.99 -1.18 -6.00
N LEU A 181 20.10 -0.80 -6.91
CA LEU A 181 19.74 -1.53 -8.13
C LEU A 181 20.23 -0.81 -9.39
N GLY A 182 21.41 -0.18 -9.32
CA GLY A 182 22.04 0.48 -10.45
C GLY A 182 21.44 1.86 -10.72
N GLY A 183 21.33 2.70 -9.68
CA GLY A 183 20.79 4.06 -9.75
C GLY A 183 19.39 4.22 -9.17
N VAL A 184 18.74 3.10 -8.80
CA VAL A 184 17.52 3.07 -7.99
C VAL A 184 17.85 2.44 -6.65
N HIS A 185 17.63 3.18 -5.57
CA HIS A 185 17.71 2.66 -4.22
C HIS A 185 16.34 2.16 -3.81
N ALA A 186 16.22 0.86 -3.55
CA ALA A 186 14.96 0.21 -3.25
C ALA A 186 14.84 -0.18 -1.77
N PHE A 187 13.68 0.10 -1.18
CA PHE A 187 13.25 -0.41 0.11
C PHE A 187 12.00 -1.25 -0.09
N ALA A 188 11.95 -2.42 0.56
CA ALA A 188 10.84 -3.36 0.40
C ALA A 188 10.14 -3.58 1.74
N LEU A 189 8.83 -3.48 1.71
CA LEU A 189 7.91 -3.86 2.77
C LEU A 189 7.30 -5.22 2.42
N ARG A 190 6.92 -5.97 3.43
CA ARG A 190 6.03 -7.13 3.35
C ARG A 190 4.66 -6.74 3.88
N LEU A 191 3.61 -7.26 3.23
CA LEU A 191 2.23 -7.28 3.74
C LEU A 191 1.82 -8.74 3.95
N ASP A 192 1.84 -9.23 5.19
CA ASP A 192 1.51 -10.63 5.50
C ASP A 192 0.01 -10.81 5.74
N MET A 193 -0.67 -11.39 4.76
CA MET A 193 -2.11 -11.60 4.80
C MET A 193 -2.55 -12.75 5.72
N LEU A 194 -1.65 -13.64 6.15
CA LEU A 194 -1.96 -14.59 7.22
C LEU A 194 -1.97 -13.88 8.57
N ASN A 195 -0.99 -13.00 8.81
CA ASN A 195 -0.97 -12.16 10.01
C ASN A 195 -2.14 -11.16 10.04
N PHE A 196 -2.60 -10.68 8.87
CA PHE A 196 -3.79 -9.85 8.76
C PHE A 196 -5.06 -10.55 9.25
N LEU A 197 -5.25 -11.82 8.87
CA LEU A 197 -6.39 -12.60 9.39
C LEU A 197 -6.27 -12.84 10.89
N GLY A 198 -5.06 -12.72 11.44
CA GLY A 198 -4.80 -12.78 12.87
C GLY A 198 -4.95 -14.18 13.45
N ASN A 199 -4.93 -14.26 14.77
CA ASN A 199 -5.28 -15.48 15.50
C ASN A 199 -5.81 -15.12 16.89
N GLY A 200 -6.49 -16.07 17.54
CA GLY A 200 -6.97 -15.86 18.91
C GLY A 200 -7.88 -14.64 19.02
N SER A 201 -7.50 -13.67 19.87
CA SER A 201 -8.31 -12.47 20.13
C SER A 201 -8.32 -11.45 18.98
N THR A 202 -7.38 -11.53 18.04
CA THR A 202 -7.32 -10.64 16.86
C THR A 202 -7.80 -11.34 15.59
N SER A 203 -8.28 -12.58 15.67
CA SER A 203 -8.80 -13.30 14.49
C SER A 203 -9.93 -12.51 13.83
N ILE A 204 -9.90 -12.47 12.50
CA ILE A 204 -11.00 -12.03 11.64
C ILE A 204 -11.60 -13.29 11.05
N ASP A 205 -12.68 -13.79 11.66
CA ASP A 205 -13.36 -14.98 11.14
C ASP A 205 -14.13 -14.61 9.87
N LEU A 206 -13.57 -14.90 8.70
CA LEU A 206 -14.13 -14.52 7.41
C LEU A 206 -15.51 -15.12 7.11
N LYS A 207 -16.03 -16.06 7.92
CA LYS A 207 -17.41 -16.55 7.78
C LYS A 207 -18.42 -15.62 8.44
N THR A 208 -18.03 -14.92 9.50
CA THR A 208 -18.95 -14.11 10.32
C THR A 208 -18.60 -12.62 10.32
N GLU A 209 -17.34 -12.28 10.04
CA GLU A 209 -16.77 -10.93 10.03
C GLU A 209 -16.29 -10.58 8.62
N PHE A 210 -17.19 -10.56 7.64
CA PHE A 210 -16.83 -10.50 6.22
C PHE A 210 -17.12 -9.16 5.55
N THR A 211 -17.72 -8.19 6.25
CA THR A 211 -18.03 -6.90 5.63
C THR A 211 -17.86 -5.72 6.55
N SER A 212 -17.10 -4.72 6.09
CA SER A 212 -17.05 -3.39 6.72
C SER A 212 -16.76 -2.29 5.70
N HIS A 213 -17.50 -1.19 5.84
CA HIS A 213 -17.30 0.09 5.14
C HIS A 213 -17.14 1.24 6.14
N SER A 214 -16.71 0.95 7.38
CA SER A 214 -16.69 1.92 8.49
C SER A 214 -18.05 2.57 8.78
N ALA A 215 -19.16 1.86 8.49
CA ALA A 215 -20.50 2.39 8.76
C ALA A 215 -20.82 2.34 10.27
N PRO A 216 -21.76 3.17 10.77
CA PRO A 216 -22.19 3.10 12.16
C PRO A 216 -22.59 1.68 12.58
N GLY A 217 -22.06 1.21 13.71
CA GLY A 217 -22.21 -0.17 14.20
C GLY A 217 -21.15 -1.16 13.70
N GLN A 218 -20.24 -0.75 12.81
CA GLN A 218 -19.11 -1.57 12.33
C GLN A 218 -17.77 -1.17 12.95
N GLU A 219 -17.76 -0.30 13.95
CA GLU A 219 -16.54 0.32 14.51
C GLU A 219 -15.57 -0.74 15.04
N ALA A 220 -16.08 -1.74 15.76
CA ALA A 220 -15.25 -2.81 16.34
C ALA A 220 -14.55 -3.65 15.25
N LEU A 221 -15.26 -4.00 14.16
CA LEU A 221 -14.66 -4.74 13.06
C LEU A 221 -13.71 -3.85 12.25
N SER A 222 -14.06 -2.58 12.04
CA SER A 222 -13.22 -1.62 11.30
C SER A 222 -11.88 -1.40 12.00
N ASP A 223 -11.90 -1.16 13.32
CA ASP A 223 -10.69 -0.99 14.12
C ASP A 223 -9.84 -2.28 14.15
N LYS A 224 -10.48 -3.44 14.26
CA LYS A 224 -9.79 -4.74 14.20
C LYS A 224 -9.07 -4.92 12.85
N VAL A 225 -9.79 -4.73 11.74
CA VAL A 225 -9.24 -4.92 10.39
C VAL A 225 -8.08 -3.97 10.13
N ILE A 226 -8.24 -2.67 10.39
CA ILE A 226 -7.18 -1.69 10.13
C ILE A 226 -5.97 -1.88 11.04
N SER A 227 -6.18 -2.31 12.30
CA SER A 227 -5.10 -2.60 13.24
C SER A 227 -4.32 -3.85 12.82
N ASN A 228 -5.00 -4.91 12.40
CA ASN A 228 -4.34 -6.11 11.87
C ASN A 228 -3.59 -5.82 10.56
N PHE A 229 -4.16 -5.01 9.66
CA PHE A 229 -3.49 -4.59 8.44
C PHE A 229 -2.20 -3.83 8.75
N THR A 230 -2.27 -2.87 9.67
CA THR A 230 -1.10 -2.10 10.13
C THR A 230 -0.03 -3.03 10.71
N ALA A 231 -0.42 -3.98 11.56
CA ALA A 231 0.51 -4.94 12.18
C ALA A 231 1.13 -5.92 11.18
N SER A 232 0.55 -6.05 9.98
CA SER A 232 1.01 -6.96 8.93
C SER A 232 1.99 -6.31 7.96
N LEU A 233 2.22 -5.00 8.08
CA LEU A 233 3.25 -4.27 7.35
C LEU A 233 4.57 -4.30 8.11
N SER A 234 5.62 -4.82 7.47
CA SER A 234 6.97 -4.88 8.06
C SER A 234 8.05 -4.71 6.99
N PRO A 235 9.25 -4.22 7.33
CA PRO A 235 10.39 -4.29 6.42
C PRO A 235 10.71 -5.75 6.03
N LEU A 236 11.12 -5.96 4.77
CA LEU A 236 11.68 -7.23 4.28
C LEU A 236 13.16 -7.40 4.63
#